data_AF-B3W653-F1
#
_entry.id   AF-B3W653-F1
#
_cell.length_a   1.000
_cell.length_b   1.000
_cell.length_c   1.000
_cell.angle_alpha   90.00
_cell.angle_beta   90.00
_cell.angle_gamma   90.00
#
_symmetry.space_group_name_H-M   'P 1'
#
loop_
_entity.id
_entity.type
_entity.pdbx_description
1 polymer ?
#
loop_
_entity_poly.entity_id
_entity_poly.type
_entity_poly.pdbx_seq_one_letter_code
_entity_poly.pdbx_strand_id
1 'polypeptide(L)'
;MSFIFKLEDYLFFFFMITAVLEVIRSGVSRLFNPHAAACYMTIGLHFIHVVIGTVGLTQLDYYFRFDVVRRYRWMIVVYWHFVDYVWLVVFTIVYLLV
;
A
#
# COMPACT_ATOMS: atom_id res chain seq x y z
N MET A 1 -8.78 19.48 -2.51
CA MET A 1 -7.54 18.73 -2.20
C MET A 1 -7.77 17.72 -1.07
N SER A 2 -8.26 18.16 0.11
CA SER A 2 -8.54 17.26 1.25
C SER A 2 -9.63 16.17 1.01
N PHE A 3 -10.63 16.41 0.13
CA PHE A 3 -11.65 15.39 -0.18
C PHE A 3 -11.09 14.18 -0.94
N ILE A 4 -10.14 14.40 -1.85
CA ILE A 4 -9.53 13.33 -2.66
C ILE A 4 -8.62 12.47 -1.76
N PHE A 5 -7.81 13.10 -0.90
CA PHE A 5 -6.97 12.35 0.05
C PHE A 5 -7.79 11.48 1.00
N LYS A 6 -8.89 12.00 1.54
CA LYS A 6 -9.79 11.19 2.38
C LYS A 6 -10.37 9.99 1.64
N LEU A 7 -10.76 10.15 0.38
CA LEU A 7 -11.28 9.06 -0.44
C LEU A 7 -10.21 7.97 -0.66
N GLU A 8 -8.98 8.38 -0.93
CA GLU A 8 -7.84 7.46 -1.08
C GLU A 8 -7.54 6.70 0.22
N ASP A 9 -7.60 7.37 1.37
CA ASP A 9 -7.43 6.74 2.69
C ASP A 9 -8.50 5.65 2.96
N TYR A 10 -9.76 5.92 2.59
CA TYR A 10 -10.85 4.93 2.74
C TYR A 10 -10.68 3.72 1.80
N LEU A 11 -10.32 3.97 0.54
CA LEU A 11 -10.03 2.91 -0.44
C LEU A 11 -8.86 2.04 0.04
N PHE A 12 -7.82 2.65 0.59
CA PHE A 12 -6.69 1.96 1.19
C PHE A 12 -7.13 1.05 2.34
N PHE A 13 -7.92 1.56 3.29
CA PHE A 13 -8.33 0.79 4.45
C PHE A 13 -9.20 -0.41 4.06
N PHE A 14 -10.07 -0.23 3.06
CA PHE A 14 -10.84 -1.32 2.47
C PHE A 14 -9.92 -2.38 1.85
N PHE A 15 -8.96 -1.98 1.02
CA PHE A 15 -8.01 -2.89 0.39
C PHE A 15 -7.18 -3.66 1.44
N MET A 16 -6.70 -2.99 2.48
CA MET A 16 -5.96 -3.60 3.59
C MET A 16 -6.80 -4.64 4.33
N ILE A 17 -8.08 -4.36 4.60
CA ILE A 17 -8.99 -5.33 5.23
C ILE A 17 -9.13 -6.58 4.35
N THR A 18 -9.36 -6.41 3.04
CA THR A 18 -9.52 -7.57 2.15
C THR A 18 -8.26 -8.44 2.10
N ALA A 19 -7.08 -7.83 2.12
CA ALA A 19 -5.81 -8.54 2.09
C ALA A 19 -5.51 -9.28 3.41
N VAL A 20 -5.82 -8.68 4.56
CA VAL A 20 -5.69 -9.38 5.85
C VAL A 20 -6.67 -10.55 5.94
N LEU A 21 -7.90 -10.38 5.44
CA LEU A 21 -8.89 -11.47 5.39
C LEU A 21 -8.45 -12.62 4.46
N GLU A 22 -7.82 -12.31 3.33
CA GLU A 22 -7.23 -13.30 2.42
C GLU A 22 -6.15 -14.14 3.14
N VAL A 23 -5.26 -13.48 3.87
CA VAL A 23 -4.20 -14.15 4.64
C VAL A 23 -4.82 -15.03 5.74
N ILE A 24 -5.79 -14.53 6.51
CA ILE A 24 -6.45 -15.30 7.58
C ILE A 24 -7.20 -16.52 6.99
N ARG A 25 -7.92 -16.35 5.88
CA ARG A 25 -8.64 -17.43 5.19
C ARG A 25 -7.71 -18.46 4.57
N SER A 26 -6.52 -18.05 4.12
CA SER A 26 -5.58 -18.95 3.47
C SER A 26 -5.02 -20.06 4.36
N GLY A 27 -5.07 -19.88 5.69
CA GLY A 27 -4.61 -20.85 6.69
C GLY A 27 -3.10 -21.09 6.68
N VAL A 28 -2.61 -21.83 7.68
CA VAL A 28 -1.18 -22.20 7.84
C VAL A 28 -0.68 -23.12 6.71
N SER A 29 -1.58 -23.75 5.96
CA SER A 29 -1.26 -24.73 4.91
C SER A 29 -0.44 -24.17 3.74
N ARG A 30 -0.56 -22.87 3.41
CA ARG A 30 0.24 -22.24 2.34
C ARG A 30 1.66 -21.84 2.76
N LEU A 31 1.98 -21.77 4.06
CA LEU A 31 3.33 -21.45 4.54
C LEU A 31 4.33 -22.60 4.31
N PHE A 32 3.84 -23.83 4.14
CA PHE A 32 4.67 -24.99 3.85
C PHE A 32 5.10 -25.09 2.38
N ASN A 33 4.48 -24.31 1.48
CA ASN A 33 4.91 -24.21 0.09
C ASN A 33 5.81 -22.98 -0.09
N PRO A 34 7.10 -23.16 -0.47
CA PRO A 34 8.04 -22.04 -0.61
C PRO A 34 7.59 -20.99 -1.65
N HIS A 35 6.85 -21.40 -2.69
CA HIS A 35 6.30 -20.49 -3.68
C HIS A 35 5.25 -19.55 -3.06
N ALA A 36 4.28 -20.11 -2.33
CA ALA A 36 3.24 -19.33 -1.68
C ALA A 36 3.81 -18.43 -0.58
N ALA A 37 4.79 -18.92 0.21
CA ALA A 37 5.49 -18.13 1.21
C ALA A 37 6.19 -16.89 0.60
N ALA A 38 6.85 -17.05 -0.55
CA ALA A 38 7.46 -15.93 -1.27
C ALA A 38 6.41 -14.89 -1.72
N CYS A 39 5.29 -15.34 -2.30
CA CYS A 39 4.19 -14.45 -2.69
C CYS A 39 3.64 -13.67 -1.49
N TYR A 40 3.42 -14.32 -0.34
CA TYR A 40 2.95 -13.64 0.88
C TYR A 40 3.96 -12.63 1.41
N MET A 41 5.26 -12.94 1.38
CA MET A 41 6.31 -12.00 1.79
C MET A 41 6.36 -10.77 0.88
N THR A 42 6.22 -10.96 -0.44
CA THR A 42 6.19 -9.84 -1.40
C THR A 42 4.97 -8.94 -1.19
N ILE A 43 3.79 -9.54 -1.03
CA ILE A 43 2.55 -8.82 -0.73
C ILE A 43 2.69 -8.08 0.61
N GLY A 44 3.20 -8.73 1.65
CA GLY A 44 3.42 -8.14 2.98
C GLY A 44 4.43 -6.98 2.98
N LEU A 45 5.54 -7.12 2.25
CA LEU A 45 6.53 -6.05 2.07
C LEU A 45 5.90 -4.83 1.38
N HIS A 46 5.10 -5.06 0.35
CA HIS A 46 4.38 -4.00 -0.34
C HIS A 46 3.42 -3.26 0.61
N PHE A 47 2.66 -3.99 1.44
CA PHE A 47 1.77 -3.38 2.45
C PHE A 47 2.49 -2.43 3.40
N ILE A 48 3.71 -2.77 3.85
CA ILE A 48 4.51 -1.88 4.72
C ILE A 48 4.80 -0.55 4.01
N HIS A 49 5.14 -0.59 2.72
CA HIS A 49 5.42 0.63 1.94
C HIS A 49 4.16 1.47 1.73
N VAL A 50 3.03 0.84 1.48
CA VAL A 50 1.74 1.56 1.36
C VAL A 50 1.41 2.28 2.67
N VAL A 51 1.56 1.63 3.83
CA VAL A 51 1.33 2.26 5.15
C VAL A 51 2.23 3.48 5.34
N ILE A 52 3.51 3.39 4.99
CA ILE A 52 4.45 4.52 5.06
C ILE A 52 4.01 5.67 4.14
N GLY A 53 3.56 5.33 2.93
CA GLY A 53 3.03 6.32 1.97
C GLY A 53 1.80 7.06 2.47
N THR A 54 0.85 6.33 3.08
CA THR A 54 -0.40 6.90 3.61
C THR A 54 -0.12 7.84 4.78
N VAL A 55 0.84 7.48 5.65
CA VAL A 55 1.30 8.38 6.72
C VAL A 55 1.90 9.67 6.13
N GLY A 56 2.64 9.59 5.02
CA GLY A 56 3.15 10.77 4.32
C GLY A 56 2.05 11.66 3.73
N LEU A 57 1.01 11.08 3.13
CA LEU A 57 -0.11 11.82 2.56
C LEU A 57 -1.01 12.47 3.62
N THR A 58 -1.28 11.76 4.72
CA THR A 58 -2.04 12.31 5.86
C THR A 58 -1.32 13.48 6.53
N GLN A 59 0.02 13.42 6.64
CA GLN A 59 0.83 14.55 7.10
C GLN A 59 0.74 15.76 6.17
N LEU A 60 0.68 15.55 4.86
CA LEU A 60 0.49 16.61 3.87
C LEU A 60 -0.86 17.31 4.00
N ASP A 61 -1.94 16.58 4.30
CA ASP A 61 -3.27 17.17 4.47
C ASP A 61 -3.38 17.92 5.81
N TYR A 62 -2.86 17.35 6.90
CA TYR A 62 -2.95 17.96 8.23
C TYR A 62 -2.03 19.17 8.42
N TYR A 63 -0.79 19.10 7.91
CA TYR A 63 0.23 20.14 8.09
C TYR A 63 0.42 21.01 6.85
N PHE A 64 -0.57 21.09 5.97
CA PHE A 64 -0.50 21.86 4.72
C PHE A 64 -0.09 23.33 4.91
N ARG A 65 -0.37 23.91 6.09
CA ARG A 65 -0.06 25.30 6.45
C ARG A 65 1.42 25.53 6.77
N PHE A 66 2.21 24.48 6.97
CA PHE A 66 3.64 24.57 7.25
C PHE A 66 4.46 24.50 5.95
N ASP A 67 5.28 25.52 5.74
CA ASP A 67 6.10 25.67 4.54
C ASP A 67 7.07 24.50 4.29
N VAL A 68 7.53 23.89 5.38
CA VAL A 68 8.43 22.75 5.38
C VAL A 68 7.79 21.55 4.69
N VAL A 69 6.51 21.27 4.97
CA VAL A 69 5.75 20.14 4.40
C VAL A 69 5.41 20.40 2.92
N ARG A 70 5.21 21.65 2.55
CA ARG A 70 4.98 22.05 1.16
C ARG A 70 6.18 21.75 0.26
N ARG A 71 7.41 21.87 0.77
CA ARG A 71 8.64 21.54 0.02
C ARG A 71 8.79 20.04 -0.26
N TYR A 72 8.37 19.18 0.67
CA TYR A 72 8.47 17.71 0.51
C TYR A 72 7.29 17.09 -0.25
N ARG A 73 6.27 17.88 -0.60
CA ARG A 73 5.07 17.40 -1.31
C ARG A 73 5.40 16.58 -2.56
N TRP A 74 6.31 17.09 -3.39
CA TRP A 74 6.67 16.44 -4.65
C TRP A 74 7.27 15.04 -4.42
N MET A 75 8.12 14.90 -3.41
CA MET A 75 8.72 13.61 -3.06
C MET A 75 7.67 12.60 -2.59
N ILE A 76 6.72 13.03 -1.74
CA ILE A 76 5.69 12.14 -1.20
C ILE A 76 4.72 11.70 -2.31
N VAL A 77 4.33 12.60 -3.21
CA VAL A 77 3.46 12.26 -4.35
C VAL A 77 4.16 11.28 -5.31
N VAL A 78 5.45 11.49 -5.59
CA VAL A 78 6.24 10.55 -6.41
C VAL A 78 6.39 9.19 -5.71
N TYR A 79 6.62 9.18 -4.39
CA TYR A 79 6.66 7.94 -3.61
C TYR A 79 5.32 7.19 -3.69
N TRP A 80 4.21 7.90 -3.60
CA TRP A 80 2.88 7.29 -3.72
C TRP A 80 2.64 6.64 -5.08
N HIS A 81 2.96 7.35 -6.16
CA HIS A 81 2.89 6.78 -7.51
C HIS A 81 3.84 5.60 -7.73
N PHE A 82 5.02 5.63 -7.12
CA PHE A 82 5.95 4.51 -7.15
C PHE A 82 5.34 3.26 -6.50
N VAL A 83 4.73 3.42 -5.32
CA VAL A 83 4.06 2.32 -4.62
C VAL A 83 2.92 1.74 -5.47
N ASP A 84 2.08 2.58 -6.08
CA ASP A 84 1.00 2.14 -6.97
C ASP A 84 1.52 1.33 -8.18
N TYR A 85 2.62 1.79 -8.79
CA TYR A 85 3.25 1.08 -9.90
C TYR A 85 3.77 -0.31 -9.50
N VAL A 86 4.39 -0.42 -8.32
CA VAL A 86 4.85 -1.70 -7.77
C VAL A 86 3.65 -2.62 -7.53
N TRP A 87 2.52 -2.09 -7.07
CA TRP A 87 1.31 -2.89 -6.87
C TRP A 87 0.82 -3.52 -8.16
N LEU A 88 0.76 -2.76 -9.27
CA LEU A 88 0.35 -3.31 -10.56
C LEU A 88 1.23 -4.48 -11.02
N VAL A 89 2.54 -4.37 -10.78
CA VAL A 89 3.51 -5.44 -11.10
C VAL A 89 3.29 -6.67 -10.21
N VAL A 90 3.20 -6.47 -8.89
CA VAL A 90 2.95 -7.57 -7.93
C VAL A 90 1.61 -8.25 -8.23
N PHE A 91 0.56 -7.47 -8.51
CA PHE A 91 -0.75 -7.98 -8.86
C PHE A 91 -0.69 -8.85 -10.13
N THR A 92 -0.02 -8.37 -11.17
CA THR A 92 0.13 -9.11 -12.43
C THR A 92 0.85 -10.44 -12.21
N ILE A 93 1.96 -10.43 -11.45
CA ILE A 93 2.75 -11.65 -11.23
C ILE A 93 2.00 -12.64 -10.33
N VAL A 94 1.45 -12.17 -9.20
CA VAL A 94 0.92 -13.08 -8.17
C VAL A 94 -0.51 -13.53 -8.44
N TYR A 95 -1.34 -12.71 -9.10
CA TYR A 95 -2.76 -13.02 -9.31
C TYR A 95 -3.12 -13.37 -10.76
N LEU A 96 -2.34 -12.95 -11.76
CA LEU A 96 -2.65 -13.25 -13.17
C LEU A 96 -1.76 -14.35 -13.77
N LEU A 97 -0.47 -14.36 -13.43
CA LEU A 97 0.50 -15.30 -14.03
C LEU A 97 0.70 -16.59 -13.23
N VAL A 98 0.42 -16.56 -11.93
CA VAL A 98 0.52 -17.68 -10.99
C VAL A 98 -0.88 -18.22 -10.71
#